data_AF-A0A1D2R393-F1
#
_entry.id   AF-A0A1D2R393-F1
#
_cell.length_a   1.000
_cell.length_b   1.000
_cell.length_c   1.000
_cell.angle_alpha   90.00
_cell.angle_beta   90.00
_cell.angle_gamma   90.00
#
_symmetry.space_group_name_H-M   'P 1'
#
loop_
_entity.id
_entity.type
_entity.pdbx_description
1 polymer ?
#
loop_
_entity_poly.entity_id
_entity_poly.type
_entity_poly.pdbx_seq_one_letter_code
_entity_poly.pdbx_strand_id
1 'polypeptide(L)'
;MENKTKCAAGIHERAIRVFVPLNNNLVPLALIGLLVGMVIISGCIGNPQPEKPVGNLPEGMSIDVELPSRVEQNQGFNITVIIKNTADKAHKLLSIDIYDSYSEGIIIESSNPHYKKSYPQAVLNAVTYDYYIDIPAGGEVKVTFTAVAVKKGDFKGALDVVIDDWKGGEMHPLRTVVSD
;
A
#
# COMPACT_ATOMS: atom_id res chain seq x y z
N MET A 1 -41.11 2.67 -0.56
CA MET A 1 -40.85 4.04 -0.08
C MET A 1 -39.66 4.56 -0.85
N GLU A 2 -39.96 5.36 -1.88
CA GLU A 2 -38.96 6.21 -2.53
C GLU A 2 -38.45 7.23 -1.51
N ASN A 3 -37.15 7.53 -1.53
CA ASN A 3 -36.76 8.91 -1.29
C ASN A 3 -35.63 9.31 -2.26
N LYS A 4 -35.96 10.31 -3.08
CA LYS A 4 -35.13 10.95 -4.10
C LYS A 4 -34.56 12.25 -3.52
N THR A 5 -33.29 12.54 -3.74
CA THR A 5 -32.72 13.91 -3.79
C THR A 5 -31.38 13.81 -4.55
N LYS A 6 -31.27 14.01 -5.87
CA LYS A 6 -31.19 15.24 -6.70
C LYS A 6 -30.33 16.39 -6.14
N CYS A 7 -29.17 16.63 -6.78
CA CYS A 7 -28.72 17.87 -7.48
C CYS A 7 -27.19 17.77 -7.72
N ALA A 8 -26.67 17.59 -8.94
CA ALA A 8 -26.55 18.50 -10.07
C ALA A 8 -25.45 19.58 -9.90
N ALA A 9 -24.33 19.45 -10.62
CA ALA A 9 -23.72 20.49 -11.47
C ALA A 9 -22.43 19.96 -12.12
N GLY A 10 -22.42 19.88 -13.44
CA GLY A 10 -21.21 19.66 -14.23
C GLY A 10 -20.46 20.96 -14.49
N ILE A 11 -19.16 20.87 -14.72
CA ILE A 11 -18.39 21.88 -15.45
C ILE A 11 -17.44 21.14 -16.38
N HIS A 12 -17.71 21.28 -17.68
CA HIS A 12 -16.80 20.88 -18.76
C HIS A 12 -15.62 21.85 -18.78
N GLU A 13 -14.40 21.36 -18.54
CA GLU A 13 -13.20 22.12 -18.91
C GLU A 13 -12.99 22.03 -20.42
N ARG A 14 -13.37 23.10 -21.13
CA ARG A 14 -12.89 23.36 -22.50
C ARG A 14 -11.61 24.17 -22.39
N ALA A 15 -10.48 23.56 -22.74
CA ALA A 15 -9.22 24.27 -22.94
C ALA A 15 -9.35 25.26 -24.11
N ILE A 16 -9.28 26.56 -23.80
CA ILE A 16 -9.21 27.62 -24.80
C ILE A 16 -7.77 27.69 -25.30
N ARG A 17 -7.53 27.30 -26.55
CA ARG A 17 -6.28 27.60 -27.26
C ARG A 17 -6.31 29.06 -27.68
N VAL A 18 -5.49 29.90 -27.03
CA VAL A 18 -5.25 31.27 -27.47
C VAL A 18 -4.24 31.24 -28.60
N PHE A 19 -4.69 31.59 -29.81
CA PHE A 19 -3.84 31.80 -30.98
C PHE A 19 -3.38 33.26 -30.95
N VAL A 20 -2.08 33.51 -30.83
CA VAL A 20 -1.50 34.86 -30.93
C VAL A 20 -0.87 35.00 -32.32
N PRO A 21 -1.40 35.83 -33.23
CA PRO A 21 -0.71 36.14 -34.46
C PRO A 21 0.41 37.15 -34.18
N LEU A 22 1.64 36.79 -34.55
CA LEU A 22 2.77 37.71 -34.64
C LEU A 22 2.56 38.61 -35.86
N ASN A 23 2.37 39.91 -35.63
CA ASN A 23 2.57 40.91 -36.67
C ASN A 23 3.48 42.02 -36.15
N ASN A 24 4.51 42.31 -36.93
CA ASN A 24 5.55 43.29 -36.67
C ASN A 24 4.99 44.71 -36.86
N ASN A 25 5.13 45.58 -35.86
CA ASN A 25 5.45 47.02 -36.01
C ASN A 25 5.55 47.73 -34.64
N LEU A 26 6.78 48.16 -34.34
CA LEU A 26 7.24 49.39 -33.66
C LEU A 26 6.28 50.29 -32.79
N VAL A 27 6.81 50.59 -31.58
CA VAL A 27 6.66 51.76 -30.65
C VAL A 27 5.46 51.81 -29.65
N PRO A 28 5.54 52.59 -28.52
CA PRO A 28 6.03 52.16 -27.19
C PRO A 28 5.00 52.33 -26.04
N LEU A 29 5.41 51.88 -24.84
CA LEU A 29 4.96 52.26 -23.49
C LEU A 29 3.52 52.81 -23.32
N ALA A 30 2.66 51.99 -22.69
CA ALA A 30 1.62 52.51 -21.81
C ALA A 30 1.50 51.62 -20.57
N LEU A 31 1.89 52.23 -19.45
CA LEU A 31 1.76 51.75 -18.09
C LEU A 31 0.26 51.68 -17.74
N ILE A 32 -0.31 50.49 -17.55
CA ILE A 32 -1.62 50.34 -16.88
C ILE A 32 -1.49 49.20 -15.90
N GLY A 33 -1.31 49.57 -14.63
CA GLY A 33 -1.46 48.66 -13.52
C GLY A 33 -2.91 48.23 -13.38
N LEU A 34 -3.14 46.95 -13.10
CA LEU A 34 -4.40 46.51 -12.55
C LEU A 34 -4.20 45.26 -11.68
N LEU A 35 -4.39 45.49 -10.38
CA LEU A 35 -4.76 44.57 -9.31
C LEU A 35 -4.28 43.11 -9.41
N VAL A 36 -3.22 42.84 -8.66
CA VAL A 36 -2.96 41.54 -8.04
C VAL A 36 -4.08 41.27 -7.03
N GLY A 37 -5.16 40.65 -7.49
CA GLY A 37 -6.14 40.01 -6.64
C GLY A 37 -5.56 38.70 -6.12
N MET A 38 -4.75 38.77 -5.06
CA MET A 38 -4.33 37.60 -4.29
C MET A 38 -5.56 37.00 -3.62
N VAL A 39 -6.18 36.01 -4.28
CA VAL A 39 -7.09 35.09 -3.60
C VAL A 39 -6.21 34.24 -2.69
N ILE A 40 -6.12 34.63 -1.42
CA ILE A 40 -5.60 33.74 -0.38
C ILE A 40 -6.67 32.67 -0.19
N ILE A 41 -6.60 31.62 -1.01
CA ILE A 41 -7.27 30.37 -0.68
C ILE A 41 -6.54 29.87 0.56
N SER A 42 -7.04 30.28 1.73
CA SER A 42 -6.73 29.63 3.00
C SER A 42 -7.41 28.26 2.97
N GLY A 43 -6.90 27.39 2.10
CA GLY A 43 -7.14 25.98 2.17
C GLY A 43 -6.29 25.48 3.31
N CYS A 44 -6.95 25.00 4.36
CA CYS A 44 -6.30 24.26 5.43
C CYS A 44 -5.41 23.19 4.78
N ILE A 45 -4.10 23.43 4.73
CA ILE A 45 -3.11 22.39 4.50
C ILE A 45 -3.07 21.62 5.82
N GLY A 46 -4.11 20.81 6.05
CA GLY A 46 -3.97 19.69 6.96
C GLY A 46 -2.88 18.84 6.34
N ASN A 47 -1.76 18.66 7.06
CA ASN A 47 -0.79 17.64 6.70
C ASN A 47 -1.59 16.37 6.38
N PRO A 48 -1.37 15.71 5.21
CA PRO A 48 -1.96 14.42 4.98
C PRO A 48 -1.51 13.53 6.13
N GLN A 49 -2.42 13.23 7.04
CA GLN A 49 -2.22 12.16 8.00
C GLN A 49 -1.99 10.90 7.15
N PRO A 50 -0.98 10.08 7.44
CA PRO A 50 -0.86 8.78 6.79
C PRO A 50 -2.21 8.11 6.96
N GLU A 51 -2.88 7.86 5.84
CA GLU A 51 -4.19 7.24 5.85
C GLU A 51 -4.05 5.93 6.62
N LYS A 52 -4.80 5.80 7.72
CA LYS A 52 -4.82 4.57 8.50
C LYS A 52 -5.10 3.44 7.50
N PRO A 53 -4.27 2.37 7.45
CA PRO A 53 -4.52 1.28 6.53
C PRO A 53 -5.96 0.82 6.72
N VAL A 54 -6.68 0.67 5.61
CA VAL A 54 -8.00 0.06 5.60
C VAL A 54 -7.77 -1.43 5.80
N GLY A 55 -7.49 -1.82 7.04
CA GLY A 55 -7.40 -3.21 7.42
C GLY A 55 -8.42 -3.54 8.51
N ASN A 56 -8.91 -4.77 8.42
CA ASN A 56 -10.02 -5.27 9.21
C ASN A 56 -9.53 -6.16 10.37
N LEU A 57 -8.44 -5.77 11.02
CA LEU A 57 -7.95 -6.54 12.16
C LEU A 57 -8.98 -6.54 13.30
N PRO A 58 -9.15 -7.66 14.00
CA PRO A 58 -9.85 -7.68 15.27
C PRO A 58 -9.24 -6.68 16.26
N GLU A 59 -10.07 -6.18 17.17
CA GLU A 59 -9.61 -5.28 18.23
C GLU A 59 -8.49 -5.92 19.07
N GLY A 60 -7.45 -5.15 19.39
CA GLY A 60 -6.31 -5.61 20.17
C GLY A 60 -5.22 -6.33 19.35
N MET A 61 -5.36 -6.42 18.03
CA MET A 61 -4.35 -6.98 17.15
C MET A 61 -3.42 -5.91 16.57
N SER A 62 -2.14 -6.23 16.43
CA SER A 62 -1.17 -5.40 15.73
C SER A 62 -0.17 -6.27 14.97
N ILE A 63 0.31 -5.76 13.85
CA ILE A 63 1.23 -6.48 12.97
C ILE A 63 2.43 -5.59 12.70
N ASP A 64 3.62 -6.19 12.77
CA ASP A 64 4.89 -5.58 12.39
C ASP A 64 5.61 -6.48 11.39
N VAL A 65 6.35 -5.87 10.46
CA VAL A 65 7.04 -6.58 9.38
C VAL A 65 8.49 -6.12 9.31
N GLU A 66 9.39 -7.05 9.58
CA GLU A 66 10.83 -6.86 9.54
C GLU A 66 11.40 -7.53 8.29
N LEU A 67 12.12 -6.76 7.47
CA LEU A 67 12.84 -7.25 6.30
C LEU A 67 14.05 -6.36 6.01
N PRO A 68 15.13 -6.88 5.41
CA PRO A 68 16.24 -6.04 4.99
C PRO A 68 15.84 -5.14 3.82
N SER A 69 16.14 -3.85 3.93
CA SER A 69 15.88 -2.91 2.83
C SER A 69 16.77 -3.13 1.59
N ARG A 70 17.85 -3.91 1.74
CA ARG A 70 18.83 -4.20 0.68
C ARG A 70 19.44 -5.60 0.86
N VAL A 71 19.60 -6.30 -0.26
CA VAL A 71 20.28 -7.60 -0.38
C VAL A 71 21.03 -7.69 -1.71
N GLU A 72 21.95 -8.63 -1.83
CA GLU A 72 22.66 -8.95 -3.07
C GLU A 72 21.87 -9.98 -3.91
N GLN A 73 22.09 -10.03 -5.22
CA GLN A 73 21.48 -11.05 -6.06
C GLN A 73 21.96 -12.45 -5.63
N ASN A 74 21.03 -13.39 -5.52
CA ASN A 74 21.20 -14.75 -5.00
C ASN A 74 21.43 -14.83 -3.48
N GLN A 75 21.33 -13.72 -2.75
CA GLN A 75 21.39 -13.73 -1.29
C GLN A 75 20.07 -14.26 -0.72
N GLY A 76 20.18 -15.21 0.22
CA GLY A 76 19.08 -15.62 1.08
C GLY A 76 18.85 -14.61 2.21
N PHE A 77 17.60 -14.31 2.52
CA PHE A 77 17.22 -13.40 3.59
C PHE A 77 15.86 -13.78 4.20
N ASN A 78 15.56 -13.18 5.35
CA ASN A 78 14.32 -13.43 6.07
C ASN A 78 13.36 -12.24 5.97
N ILE A 79 12.07 -12.56 5.87
CA ILE A 79 10.96 -11.62 6.08
C ILE A 79 10.21 -12.11 7.31
N THR A 80 10.19 -11.31 8.38
CA THR A 80 9.60 -11.69 9.66
C THR A 80 8.35 -10.87 9.93
N VAL A 81 7.22 -11.55 10.02
CA VAL A 81 5.91 -10.99 10.33
C VAL A 81 5.62 -11.29 11.81
N ILE A 82 5.46 -10.24 12.61
CA ILE A 82 5.21 -10.32 14.05
C ILE A 82 3.77 -9.91 14.30
N ILE A 83 2.94 -10.85 14.74
CA ILE A 83 1.51 -10.64 14.98
C ILE A 83 1.29 -10.69 16.48
N LYS A 84 0.92 -9.57 17.08
CA LYS A 84 0.67 -9.45 18.53
C LYS A 84 -0.82 -9.34 18.80
N ASN A 85 -1.25 -10.04 19.85
CA ASN A 85 -2.61 -10.04 20.34
C ASN A 85 -2.62 -9.54 21.78
N THR A 86 -3.16 -8.33 21.98
CA THR A 86 -3.32 -7.71 23.30
C THR A 86 -4.72 -7.93 23.89
N ALA A 87 -5.62 -8.59 23.16
CA ALA A 87 -6.94 -8.93 23.64
C ALA A 87 -6.89 -10.11 24.63
N ASP A 88 -8.00 -10.31 25.35
CA ASP A 88 -8.21 -11.37 26.34
C ASP A 88 -8.71 -12.69 25.73
N LYS A 89 -8.88 -12.74 24.40
CA LYS A 89 -9.26 -13.92 23.64
C LYS A 89 -8.21 -14.28 22.59
N ALA A 90 -8.10 -15.57 22.28
CA ALA A 90 -7.26 -16.03 21.19
C ALA A 90 -7.90 -15.67 19.84
N HIS A 91 -7.03 -15.44 18.86
CA HIS A 91 -7.37 -15.19 17.46
C HIS A 91 -6.75 -16.28 16.58
N LYS A 92 -7.10 -16.33 15.30
CA LYS A 92 -6.52 -17.30 14.36
C LYS A 92 -5.92 -16.62 13.15
N LEU A 93 -4.63 -16.85 12.91
CA LEU A 93 -4.01 -16.52 11.63
C LEU A 93 -4.52 -17.48 10.56
N LEU A 94 -5.25 -16.95 9.58
CA LEU A 94 -5.78 -17.74 8.47
C LEU A 94 -4.76 -17.84 7.35
N SER A 95 -4.33 -16.71 6.81
CA SER A 95 -3.35 -16.65 5.72
C SER A 95 -2.48 -15.41 5.79
N ILE A 96 -1.40 -15.48 5.02
CA ILE A 96 -0.60 -14.32 4.62
C ILE A 96 -0.51 -14.35 3.10
N ASP A 97 -0.83 -13.24 2.45
CA ASP A 97 -0.71 -13.10 1.00
C ASP A 97 0.48 -12.20 0.66
N ILE A 98 1.27 -12.56 -0.33
CA ILE A 98 2.39 -11.74 -0.82
C ILE A 98 2.11 -11.38 -2.28
N TYR A 99 2.00 -10.08 -2.57
CA TYR A 99 1.63 -9.60 -3.90
C TYR A 99 2.76 -9.79 -4.91
N ASP A 100 2.39 -10.16 -6.13
CA ASP A 100 3.27 -10.53 -7.23
C ASP A 100 4.31 -9.46 -7.54
N SER A 101 3.94 -8.17 -7.39
CA SER A 101 4.85 -7.02 -7.55
C SER A 101 6.15 -7.12 -6.71
N TYR A 102 6.08 -7.73 -5.53
CA TYR A 102 7.26 -8.00 -4.71
C TYR A 102 7.96 -9.31 -5.13
N SER A 103 7.17 -10.34 -5.47
CA SER A 103 7.63 -11.67 -5.88
C SER A 103 8.30 -11.70 -7.27
N GLU A 104 8.23 -10.62 -8.06
CA GLU A 104 8.91 -10.50 -9.36
C GLU A 104 10.44 -10.64 -9.29
N GLY A 105 11.04 -10.34 -8.15
CA GLY A 105 12.49 -10.46 -7.93
C GLY A 105 12.90 -11.26 -6.71
N ILE A 106 11.92 -11.81 -5.99
CA ILE A 106 12.12 -12.45 -4.68
C ILE A 106 11.32 -13.74 -4.68
N ILE A 107 11.99 -14.86 -4.43
CA ILE A 107 11.35 -16.16 -4.30
C ILE A 107 11.22 -16.47 -2.81
N ILE A 108 10.00 -16.82 -2.38
CA ILE A 108 9.75 -17.38 -1.05
C ILE A 108 10.00 -18.89 -1.11
N GLU A 109 10.95 -19.39 -0.32
CA GLU A 109 11.34 -20.80 -0.30
C GLU A 109 10.57 -21.59 0.76
N SER A 110 10.35 -21.00 1.94
CA SER A 110 9.68 -21.64 3.07
C SER A 110 9.22 -20.63 4.11
N SER A 111 8.48 -21.10 5.12
CA SER A 111 8.13 -20.33 6.30
C SER A 111 8.30 -21.14 7.58
N ASN A 112 8.51 -20.46 8.70
CA ASN A 112 8.38 -21.01 10.05
C ASN A 112 7.45 -20.11 10.90
N PRO A 113 6.35 -20.62 11.47
CA PRO A 113 5.77 -21.95 11.28
C PRO A 113 5.55 -22.31 9.81
N HIS A 114 5.50 -23.60 9.47
CA HIS A 114 5.21 -24.02 8.10
C HIS A 114 3.74 -23.73 7.74
N TYR A 115 3.52 -23.08 6.60
CA TYR A 115 2.19 -22.99 6.00
C TYR A 115 1.65 -24.39 5.63
N LYS A 116 0.33 -24.54 5.65
CA LYS A 116 -0.38 -25.78 5.29
C LYS A 116 -0.54 -25.94 3.78
N LYS A 117 -0.73 -24.81 3.09
CA LYS A 117 -0.96 -24.75 1.65
C LYS A 117 -0.46 -23.42 1.11
N SER A 118 0.08 -23.43 -0.10
CA SER A 118 0.35 -22.21 -0.87
C SER A 118 -0.27 -22.31 -2.25
N TYR A 119 -0.81 -21.21 -2.78
CA TYR A 119 -1.40 -21.17 -4.12
C TYR A 119 -1.44 -19.74 -4.67
N PRO A 120 -1.30 -19.55 -5.99
CA PRO A 120 -1.48 -18.25 -6.61
C PRO A 120 -2.97 -17.86 -6.62
N GLN A 121 -3.25 -16.60 -6.31
CA GLN A 121 -4.55 -15.95 -6.45
C GLN A 121 -4.49 -14.92 -7.59
N ALA A 122 -4.75 -15.37 -8.82
CA ALA A 122 -4.64 -14.54 -10.01
C ALA A 122 -5.52 -13.27 -9.99
N VAL A 123 -6.66 -13.30 -9.28
CA VAL A 123 -7.54 -12.12 -9.16
C VAL A 123 -6.91 -11.01 -8.31
N LEU A 124 -6.09 -11.38 -7.32
CA LEU A 124 -5.41 -10.45 -6.42
C LEU A 124 -3.97 -10.16 -6.84
N ASN A 125 -3.43 -10.88 -7.85
CA ASN A 125 -2.01 -10.87 -8.20
C ASN A 125 -1.14 -11.10 -6.96
N ALA A 126 -1.40 -12.20 -6.25
CA ALA A 126 -0.68 -12.56 -5.04
C ALA A 126 -0.50 -14.07 -4.93
N VAL A 127 0.45 -14.49 -4.10
CA VAL A 127 0.56 -15.87 -3.60
C VAL A 127 0.05 -15.91 -2.17
N THR A 128 -0.93 -16.78 -1.93
CA THR A 128 -1.50 -17.02 -0.60
C THR A 128 -0.77 -18.15 0.10
N TYR A 129 -0.49 -17.97 1.40
CA TYR A 129 0.07 -18.96 2.31
C TYR A 129 -0.91 -19.20 3.47
N ASP A 130 -1.57 -20.35 3.52
CA ASP A 130 -2.53 -20.71 4.57
C ASP A 130 -1.81 -21.25 5.81
N TYR A 131 -2.16 -20.79 7.02
CA TYR A 131 -1.53 -21.21 8.28
C TYR A 131 -2.47 -21.93 9.23
N TYR A 132 -3.65 -21.36 9.50
CA TYR A 132 -4.62 -21.85 10.49
C TYR A 132 -4.01 -22.07 11.89
N ILE A 133 -3.19 -21.12 12.36
CA ILE A 133 -2.54 -21.20 13.67
C ILE A 133 -3.16 -20.22 14.66
N ASP A 134 -3.24 -20.63 15.93
CA ASP A 134 -3.78 -19.79 16.98
C ASP A 134 -2.77 -18.70 17.39
N ILE A 135 -3.27 -17.48 17.59
CA ILE A 135 -2.57 -16.34 18.14
C ILE A 135 -3.08 -16.18 19.58
N PRO A 136 -2.31 -16.60 20.60
CA PRO A 136 -2.79 -16.64 21.98
C PRO A 136 -3.25 -15.27 22.50
N ALA A 137 -4.24 -15.26 23.40
CA ALA A 137 -4.62 -14.06 24.16
C ALA A 137 -3.42 -13.50 24.92
N GLY A 138 -3.19 -12.19 24.84
CA GLY A 138 -2.01 -11.53 25.43
C GLY A 138 -0.66 -12.01 24.89
N GLY A 139 -0.65 -12.73 23.76
CA GLY A 139 0.54 -13.38 23.20
C GLY A 139 0.93 -12.84 21.82
N GLU A 140 1.91 -13.51 21.21
CA GLU A 140 2.36 -13.20 19.85
C GLU A 140 2.64 -14.46 19.04
N VAL A 141 2.54 -14.33 17.73
CA VAL A 141 2.97 -15.31 16.74
C VAL A 141 3.96 -14.63 15.80
N LYS A 142 5.10 -15.28 15.58
CA LYS A 142 6.12 -14.84 14.63
C LYS A 142 6.16 -15.79 13.45
N VAL A 143 5.89 -15.28 12.25
CA VAL A 143 6.03 -16.02 11.00
C VAL A 143 7.26 -15.49 10.27
N THR A 144 8.27 -16.34 10.07
CA THR A 144 9.47 -16.00 9.32
C THR A 144 9.46 -16.73 7.99
N PHE A 145 9.40 -15.98 6.89
CA PHE A 145 9.64 -16.49 5.55
C PHE A 145 11.13 -16.49 5.25
N THR A 146 11.63 -17.60 4.71
CA THR A 146 12.95 -17.68 4.09
C THR A 146 12.79 -17.36 2.61
N ALA A 147 13.54 -16.39 2.11
CA ALA A 147 13.46 -15.90 0.75
C ALA A 147 14.84 -15.80 0.09
N VAL A 148 14.86 -15.80 -1.24
CA VAL A 148 16.06 -15.57 -2.06
C VAL A 148 15.79 -14.47 -3.07
N ALA A 149 16.70 -13.50 -3.17
CA ALA A 149 16.65 -12.46 -4.19
C ALA A 149 17.18 -13.03 -5.53
N VAL A 150 16.38 -13.03 -6.59
CA VAL A 150 16.75 -13.66 -7.87
C VAL A 150 16.94 -12.69 -9.02
N LYS A 151 16.43 -11.47 -8.91
CA LYS A 151 16.48 -10.44 -9.95
C LYS A 151 16.95 -9.13 -9.34
N LYS A 152 17.84 -8.40 -10.02
CA LYS A 152 18.26 -7.05 -9.63
C LYS A 152 17.12 -6.04 -9.79
N GLY A 153 17.01 -5.06 -8.88
CA GLY A 153 15.95 -4.04 -8.95
C GLY A 153 15.53 -3.47 -7.60
N ASP A 154 14.54 -2.57 -7.62
CA ASP A 154 13.83 -2.06 -6.45
C ASP A 154 12.42 -2.68 -6.43
N PHE A 155 12.25 -3.75 -5.65
CA PHE A 155 10.99 -4.50 -5.60
C PHE A 155 10.13 -3.94 -4.49
N LYS A 156 8.92 -3.52 -4.87
CA LYS A 156 7.92 -2.96 -3.97
C LYS A 156 6.64 -3.76 -4.13
N GLY A 157 5.97 -4.00 -3.02
CA GLY A 157 4.65 -4.60 -3.02
C GLY A 157 4.03 -4.48 -1.65
N ALA A 158 3.14 -5.40 -1.35
CA ALA A 158 2.51 -5.51 -0.05
C ALA A 158 2.40 -6.96 0.37
N LEU A 159 2.25 -7.15 1.67
CA LEU A 159 1.81 -8.38 2.29
C LEU A 159 0.46 -8.10 2.97
N ASP A 160 -0.48 -9.02 2.81
CA ASP A 160 -1.79 -8.97 3.46
C ASP A 160 -1.86 -10.04 4.55
N VAL A 161 -2.32 -9.69 5.75
CA VAL A 161 -2.46 -10.66 6.86
C VAL A 161 -3.93 -10.81 7.22
N VAL A 162 -4.44 -12.02 7.09
CA VAL A 162 -5.86 -12.35 7.29
C VAL A 162 -6.05 -13.09 8.62
N ILE A 163 -6.88 -12.54 9.50
CA ILE A 163 -7.13 -13.05 10.86
C ILE A 163 -8.63 -13.27 11.07
N ASP A 164 -8.99 -14.41 11.67
CA ASP A 164 -10.35 -14.87 12.03
C ASP A 164 -11.35 -15.10 10.90
N ASP A 165 -11.50 -14.15 9.97
CA ASP A 165 -12.41 -14.28 8.83
C ASP A 165 -11.79 -13.83 7.50
N TRP A 166 -12.37 -14.27 6.39
CA TRP A 166 -11.88 -14.02 5.04
C TRP A 166 -12.40 -12.72 4.43
N LYS A 167 -12.94 -11.78 5.23
CA LYS A 167 -13.55 -10.54 4.69
C LYS A 167 -12.55 -9.44 4.40
N GLY A 168 -11.27 -9.67 4.71
CA GLY A 168 -10.14 -8.80 4.37
C GLY A 168 -9.01 -8.96 5.38
N GLY A 169 -7.80 -8.56 5.00
CA GLY A 169 -6.66 -8.52 5.90
C GLY A 169 -6.14 -7.10 6.16
N GLU A 170 -5.00 -7.03 6.82
CA GLU A 170 -4.21 -5.82 7.01
C GLU A 170 -3.03 -5.81 6.04
N MET A 171 -2.96 -4.76 5.23
CA MET A 171 -1.92 -4.57 4.22
C MET A 171 -0.68 -3.89 4.81
N HIS A 172 0.48 -4.52 4.66
CA HIS A 172 1.79 -3.98 5.04
C HIS A 172 2.70 -3.82 3.82
N PRO A 173 3.33 -2.64 3.63
CA PRO A 173 4.22 -2.42 2.50
C PRO A 173 5.49 -3.27 2.64
N LEU A 174 5.93 -3.86 1.53
CA LEU A 174 7.22 -4.53 1.40
C LEU A 174 8.10 -3.74 0.43
N ARG A 175 9.39 -3.63 0.76
CA ARG A 175 10.39 -3.08 -0.16
C ARG A 175 11.77 -3.64 0.09
N THR A 176 12.40 -4.15 -0.97
CA THR A 176 13.78 -4.64 -0.95
C THR A 176 14.50 -4.21 -2.21
N VAL A 177 15.68 -3.61 -2.06
CA VAL A 177 16.58 -3.30 -3.18
C VAL A 177 17.57 -4.45 -3.36
N VAL A 178 17.54 -5.09 -4.53
CA VAL A 178 18.47 -6.15 -4.90
C VAL A 178 19.58 -5.57 -5.76
N SER A 179 20.80 -5.58 -5.23
CA SER A 179 22.02 -5.17 -5.94
C SER A 179 22.73 -6.35 -6.60
N ASP A 180 23.84 -6.04 -7.26
CA ASP A 180 24.83 -7.01 -7.72
C ASP A 180 25.34 -7.91 -6.60
#